data_AF-A0A558D4D6-F1
#
_entry.id   AF-A0A558D4D6-F1
#
_cell.length_a   1.000
_cell.length_b   1.000
_cell.length_c   1.000
_cell.angle_alpha   90.00
_cell.angle_beta   90.00
_cell.angle_gamma   90.00
#
_symmetry.space_group_name_H-M   'P 1'
#
loop_
_entity.id
_entity.type
_entity.pdbx_description
1 polymer ?
#
loop_
_entity_poly.entity_id
_entity_poly.type
_entity_poly.pdbx_seq_one_letter_code
_entity_poly.pdbx_strand_id
1 'polypeptide(L)'
;MLSALLIMTGIALVLGAALGYAAIRFKVEGDPLVEKIDAILPQTQCGQCSYPGCKPYAEAIAKGEADINQCPPGGEEGIRKLADLLGREFKPLSEEHGVEKPKSVALIDEQTCIGCTLCIQACPVDAIVGAAKQMHTVVEPLCTGCELCLAPCPVDCITMVQVPDTVQTWKWKYPVIELRKSA
;
A
#
# COMPACT_ATOMS: atom_id res chain seq x y z
N MET A 1 24.20 39.87 26.65
CA MET A 1 23.92 39.23 25.34
C MET A 1 24.61 37.87 25.22
N LEU A 2 25.93 37.74 25.46
CA LEU A 2 26.62 36.43 25.43
C LEU A 2 26.03 35.38 26.39
N SER A 3 25.69 35.76 27.62
CA SER A 3 25.20 34.80 28.63
C SER A 3 23.88 34.14 28.21
N ALA A 4 22.97 34.89 27.58
CA ALA A 4 21.72 34.34 27.07
C ALA A 4 21.98 33.36 25.92
N LEU A 5 22.94 33.68 25.05
CA LEU A 5 23.31 32.83 23.92
C LEU A 5 23.89 31.48 24.39
N LEU A 6 24.79 31.51 25.39
CA LEU A 6 25.36 30.30 25.99
C LEU A 6 24.33 29.42 26.68
N ILE A 7 23.38 30.01 27.41
CA ILE A 7 22.32 29.27 28.11
C ILE A 7 21.42 28.56 27.09
N MET A 8 20.99 29.27 26.04
CA MET A 8 20.13 28.69 25.00
C MET A 8 20.84 27.56 24.25
N THR A 9 22.11 27.71 23.89
CA THR A 9 22.90 26.66 23.23
C THR A 9 23.13 25.45 24.16
N GLY A 10 23.41 25.68 25.45
CA GLY A 10 23.60 24.61 26.42
C GLY A 10 22.33 23.77 26.62
N ILE A 11 21.17 24.43 26.77
CA ILE A 11 19.88 23.74 26.89
C ILE A 11 19.57 22.94 25.62
N ALA A 12 19.80 23.51 24.44
CA ALA A 12 19.58 22.81 23.18
C ALA A 12 20.45 21.55 23.05
N LEU A 13 21.73 21.62 23.43
CA LEU A 13 22.62 20.46 23.42
C LEU A 13 22.19 19.38 24.41
N VAL A 14 21.83 19.77 25.64
CA VAL A 14 21.42 18.81 26.67
C VAL A 14 20.11 18.13 26.30
N LEU A 15 19.09 18.89 25.89
CA LEU A 15 17.81 18.33 25.49
C LEU A 15 17.94 17.51 24.20
N GLY A 16 18.71 17.98 23.22
CA GLY A 16 18.98 17.24 21.99
C GLY A 16 19.69 15.90 22.25
N ALA A 17 20.71 15.90 23.11
CA ALA A 17 21.42 14.68 23.49
C ALA A 17 20.52 13.72 24.29
N ALA A 18 19.71 14.23 25.22
CA ALA A 18 18.78 13.42 26.00
C ALA A 18 17.71 12.77 25.12
N LEU A 19 17.10 13.55 24.21
CA LEU A 19 16.10 13.03 23.27
C LEU A 19 16.71 12.05 22.26
N GLY A 20 17.90 12.34 21.74
CA GLY A 20 18.62 11.44 20.83
C GLY A 20 18.99 10.12 21.51
N TYR A 21 19.48 10.15 22.75
CA TYR A 21 19.78 8.96 23.54
C TYR A 21 18.51 8.15 23.81
N ALA A 22 17.42 8.81 24.22
CA ALA A 22 16.14 8.15 24.46
C ALA A 22 15.61 7.45 23.19
N ALA A 23 15.66 8.12 22.03
CA ALA A 23 15.18 7.56 20.77
C ALA A 23 15.93 6.28 20.36
N ILE A 24 17.23 6.19 20.59
CA ILE A 24 18.03 5.00 20.28
C ILE A 24 17.81 3.92 21.33
N ARG A 25 17.84 4.28 22.62
CA ARG A 25 17.78 3.32 23.73
C ARG A 25 16.41 2.65 23.87
N PHE A 26 15.34 3.35 23.50
CA PHE A 26 13.96 2.87 23.61
C PHE A 26 13.34 2.52 22.26
N LYS A 27 14.15 2.35 21.20
CA LYS A 27 13.67 1.85 19.92
C LYS A 27 13.11 0.43 20.11
N VAL A 28 11.79 0.28 19.97
CA VAL A 28 11.12 -1.03 19.97
C VAL A 28 11.38 -1.68 18.61
N GLU A 29 12.05 -2.83 18.60
CA GLU A 29 12.12 -3.67 17.41
C GLU A 29 10.73 -4.28 17.18
N GLY A 30 10.15 -4.02 16.00
CA GLY A 30 8.84 -4.57 15.64
C GLY A 30 8.86 -6.10 15.57
N ASP A 31 7.69 -6.72 15.60
CA ASP A 31 7.58 -8.17 15.45
C ASP A 31 8.14 -8.59 14.06
N PRO A 32 9.21 -9.42 14.01
CA PRO A 32 9.83 -9.81 12.75
C PRO A 32 8.88 -10.61 11.85
N LEU A 33 7.81 -11.21 12.39
CA LEU A 33 6.80 -11.89 11.59
C LEU A 33 5.91 -10.90 10.82
N VAL A 34 5.48 -9.82 11.48
CA VAL A 34 4.65 -8.78 10.86
C VAL A 34 5.36 -8.15 9.67
N GLU A 35 6.65 -7.82 9.81
CA GLU A 35 7.44 -7.24 8.73
C GLU A 35 7.58 -8.20 7.53
N LYS A 36 7.67 -9.52 7.77
CA LYS A 36 7.70 -10.52 6.70
C LYS A 36 6.37 -10.64 5.98
N ILE A 37 5.25 -10.59 6.72
CA ILE A 37 3.92 -10.62 6.14
C ILE A 37 3.68 -9.34 5.32
N ASP A 38 3.99 -8.18 5.88
CA ASP A 38 3.84 -6.89 5.22
C ASP A 38 4.64 -6.83 3.91
N ALA A 39 5.86 -7.36 3.89
CA ALA A 39 6.68 -7.45 2.68
C ALA A 39 6.07 -8.33 1.56
N ILE A 40 5.16 -9.25 1.88
CA ILE A 40 4.46 -10.09 0.89
C ILE A 40 3.22 -9.38 0.33
N LEU A 41 2.59 -8.51 1.13
CA LEU A 41 1.40 -7.77 0.72
C LEU A 41 1.70 -6.80 -0.43
N PRO A 42 0.70 -6.43 -1.25
CA PRO A 42 0.93 -5.66 -2.47
C PRO A 42 1.23 -4.17 -2.23
N GLN A 43 1.29 -3.72 -0.97
CA GLN A 43 1.62 -2.34 -0.58
C GLN A 43 0.74 -1.26 -1.25
N THR A 44 -0.51 -1.59 -1.59
CA THR A 44 -1.43 -0.67 -2.26
C THR A 44 -2.15 0.27 -1.31
N GLN A 45 -2.19 -0.06 0.00
CA GLN A 45 -2.91 0.69 1.04
C GLN A 45 -4.39 0.99 0.69
N CYS A 46 -5.03 0.10 -0.08
CA CYS A 46 -6.35 0.36 -0.68
C CYS A 46 -7.55 0.13 0.27
N GLY A 47 -7.36 -0.58 1.38
CA GLY A 47 -8.43 -0.85 2.35
C GLY A 47 -9.47 -1.92 1.97
N GLN A 48 -9.31 -2.63 0.86
CA GLN A 48 -10.28 -3.65 0.40
C GLN A 48 -10.40 -4.87 1.34
N CYS A 49 -9.37 -5.11 2.16
CA CYS A 49 -9.36 -6.16 3.18
C CYS A 49 -10.02 -5.74 4.51
N SER A 50 -10.72 -4.60 4.57
CA SER A 50 -11.31 -4.01 5.78
C SER A 50 -10.32 -3.49 6.82
N TYR A 51 -9.02 -3.46 6.49
CA TYR A 51 -7.96 -2.84 7.29
C TYR A 51 -7.50 -1.54 6.63
N PRO A 52 -7.09 -0.51 7.39
CA PRO A 52 -6.72 0.79 6.83
C PRO A 52 -5.42 0.79 6.01
N GLY A 53 -4.69 -0.33 5.98
CA GLY A 53 -3.45 -0.48 5.21
C GLY A 53 -2.90 -1.90 5.27
N CYS A 54 -1.80 -2.14 4.55
CA CYS A 54 -1.14 -3.45 4.49
C CYS A 54 -0.54 -3.85 5.85
N LYS A 55 0.14 -2.93 6.54
CA LYS A 55 0.76 -3.22 7.83
C LYS A 55 -0.24 -3.60 8.94
N PRO A 56 -1.36 -2.87 9.15
CA PRO A 56 -2.40 -3.29 10.09
C PRO A 56 -3.01 -4.66 9.76
N TYR A 57 -3.18 -4.97 8.47
CA TYR A 57 -3.62 -6.29 8.05
C TYR A 57 -2.56 -7.37 8.37
N ALA A 58 -1.28 -7.09 8.14
CA ALA A 58 -0.17 -7.96 8.49
C ALA A 58 -0.11 -8.26 9.99
N GLU A 59 -0.33 -7.25 10.84
CA GLU A 59 -0.44 -7.41 12.29
C GLU A 59 -1.61 -8.30 12.69
N ALA A 60 -2.79 -8.12 12.07
CA ALA A 60 -3.95 -8.94 12.34
C ALA A 60 -3.75 -10.41 11.93
N ILE A 61 -3.08 -10.66 10.79
CA ILE A 61 -2.70 -12.01 10.37
C ILE A 61 -1.73 -12.64 11.38
N ALA A 62 -0.70 -11.90 11.81
CA ALA A 62 0.29 -12.37 12.77
C ALA A 62 -0.33 -12.75 14.12
N LYS A 63 -1.32 -11.96 14.59
CA LYS A 63 -2.09 -12.24 15.81
C LYS A 63 -3.14 -13.34 15.65
N GLY A 64 -3.45 -13.75 14.42
CA GLY A 64 -4.52 -14.71 14.14
C GLY A 64 -5.94 -14.12 14.21
N GLU A 65 -6.06 -12.80 14.18
CA GLU A 65 -7.34 -12.07 14.16
C GLU A 65 -7.93 -11.97 12.75
N ALA A 66 -7.09 -12.10 11.71
CA ALA A 66 -7.49 -12.10 10.30
C ALA A 66 -7.03 -13.35 9.55
N ASP A 67 -7.78 -13.72 8.51
CA ASP A 67 -7.40 -14.79 7.59
C ASP A 67 -6.51 -14.25 6.44
N ILE A 68 -5.75 -15.14 5.80
CA ILE A 68 -4.75 -14.78 4.78
C ILE A 68 -5.34 -14.44 3.41
N ASN A 69 -6.63 -14.72 3.20
CA ASN A 69 -7.33 -14.66 1.91
C ASN A 69 -8.28 -13.47 1.78
N GLN A 70 -8.00 -12.34 2.44
CA GLN A 70 -8.88 -11.16 2.45
C GLN A 70 -8.38 -10.03 1.55
N CYS A 71 -7.27 -10.22 0.82
CA CYS A 71 -6.62 -9.16 0.02
C CYS A 71 -6.81 -9.41 -1.49
N PRO A 72 -7.82 -8.80 -2.14
CA PRO A 72 -8.02 -8.91 -3.59
C PRO A 72 -6.82 -8.49 -4.45
N PRO A 73 -6.13 -7.36 -4.18
CA PRO A 73 -5.00 -6.95 -5.00
C PRO A 73 -3.75 -7.84 -4.80
N GLY A 74 -3.70 -8.62 -3.71
CA GLY A 74 -2.65 -9.61 -3.50
C GLY A 74 -2.86 -10.88 -4.35
N GLY A 75 -4.11 -11.13 -4.77
CA GLY A 75 -4.49 -12.29 -5.57
C GLY A 75 -4.16 -13.63 -4.89
N GLU A 76 -4.31 -14.72 -5.64
CA GLU A 76 -3.96 -16.03 -5.12
C GLU A 76 -2.47 -16.21 -4.86
N GLU A 77 -1.61 -15.54 -5.63
CA GLU A 77 -0.15 -15.63 -5.47
C GLU A 77 0.30 -15.10 -4.09
N GLY A 78 -0.25 -13.97 -3.67
CA GLY A 78 -0.01 -13.41 -2.35
C GLY A 78 -0.47 -14.37 -1.25
N ILE A 79 -1.67 -14.96 -1.40
CA ILE A 79 -2.22 -15.91 -0.43
C ILE A 79 -1.33 -17.15 -0.29
N ARG A 80 -0.82 -17.71 -1.39
CA ARG A 80 0.10 -18.86 -1.34
C ARG A 80 1.40 -18.53 -0.61
N LYS A 81 2.00 -17.37 -0.91
CA LYS A 81 3.21 -16.90 -0.21
C LYS A 81 2.97 -16.72 1.29
N LEU A 82 1.81 -16.20 1.68
CA LEU A 82 1.41 -16.08 3.08
C LEU A 82 1.19 -17.45 3.73
N ALA A 83 0.54 -18.38 3.04
CA ALA A 83 0.33 -19.75 3.49
C ALA A 83 1.66 -20.46 3.74
N ASP A 84 2.61 -20.35 2.80
CA ASP A 84 3.96 -20.94 2.91
C ASP A 84 4.75 -20.32 4.07
N LEU A 85 4.69 -18.99 4.24
CA LEU A 85 5.39 -18.30 5.33
C LEU A 85 4.85 -18.70 6.71
N LEU A 86 3.52 -18.85 6.83
CA LEU A 86 2.83 -19.11 8.09
C LEU A 86 2.62 -20.60 8.38
N GLY A 87 2.95 -21.48 7.44
CA GLY A 87 2.66 -22.91 7.52
C GLY A 87 1.16 -23.23 7.59
N ARG A 88 0.33 -22.44 6.90
CA ARG A 88 -1.14 -22.61 6.84
C ARG A 88 -1.55 -23.25 5.52
N GLU A 89 -2.73 -23.85 5.47
CA GLU A 89 -3.30 -24.34 4.21
C GLU A 89 -3.73 -23.16 3.31
N PHE A 90 -3.54 -23.33 2.00
CA PHE A 90 -4.02 -22.38 1.01
C PHE A 90 -5.55 -22.33 1.01
N LYS A 91 -6.10 -21.12 0.99
CA LYS A 91 -7.53 -20.85 0.78
C LYS A 91 -7.71 -19.94 -0.44
N PRO A 92 -8.75 -20.14 -1.25
CA PRO A 92 -9.08 -19.20 -2.32
C PRO A 92 -9.44 -17.83 -1.73
N LEU A 93 -9.30 -16.77 -2.54
CA LEU A 93 -9.69 -15.41 -2.15
C LEU A 93 -11.13 -15.40 -1.62
N SER A 94 -11.34 -14.72 -0.49
CA SER A 94 -12.67 -14.61 0.12
C SER A 94 -13.62 -13.85 -0.80
N GLU A 95 -14.76 -14.47 -1.10
CA GLU A 95 -15.83 -13.88 -1.92
C GLU A 95 -16.37 -12.57 -1.31
N GLU A 96 -16.28 -12.41 0.02
CA GLU A 96 -16.73 -11.21 0.73
C GLU A 96 -15.87 -9.98 0.43
N HIS A 97 -14.58 -10.18 0.14
CA HIS A 97 -13.63 -9.08 -0.06
C HIS A 97 -13.45 -8.68 -1.53
N GLY A 98 -14.05 -9.43 -2.47
CA GLY A 98 -14.08 -9.10 -3.89
C GLY A 98 -13.24 -10.03 -4.76
N VAL A 99 -12.92 -9.57 -5.98
CA VAL A 99 -12.23 -10.36 -7.01
C VAL A 99 -10.87 -9.76 -7.36
N GLU A 100 -9.94 -10.62 -7.74
CA GLU A 100 -8.65 -10.20 -8.30
C GLU A 100 -8.88 -9.49 -9.64
N LYS A 101 -8.54 -8.20 -9.70
CA LYS A 101 -8.57 -7.40 -10.94
C LYS A 101 -7.17 -7.39 -11.59
N PRO A 102 -7.08 -7.32 -12.93
CA PRO A 102 -5.79 -7.13 -13.59
C PRO A 102 -5.18 -5.78 -13.21
N LYS A 103 -3.85 -5.69 -13.30
CA LYS A 103 -3.12 -4.46 -13.00
C LYS A 103 -3.58 -3.32 -13.90
N SER A 104 -4.00 -2.22 -13.29
CA SER A 104 -4.45 -1.02 -13.98
C SER A 104 -3.76 0.22 -13.42
N VAL A 105 -3.67 1.25 -14.24
CA VAL A 105 -3.15 2.57 -13.87
C VAL A 105 -4.25 3.61 -14.07
N ALA A 106 -4.27 4.60 -13.20
CA ALA A 106 -5.17 5.74 -13.35
C ALA A 106 -4.62 6.67 -14.45
N LEU A 107 -5.50 7.14 -15.33
CA LEU A 107 -5.25 8.15 -16.34
C LEU A 107 -6.16 9.34 -16.07
N ILE A 108 -5.57 10.53 -15.93
CA ILE A 108 -6.30 11.78 -15.75
C ILE A 108 -6.45 12.44 -17.12
N ASP A 109 -7.68 12.78 -17.49
CA ASP A 109 -7.95 13.62 -18.65
C ASP A 109 -7.55 15.08 -18.37
N GLU A 110 -6.49 15.46 -19.05
CA GLU A 110 -5.81 16.75 -19.01
C GLU A 110 -6.71 17.91 -19.42
N GLN A 111 -7.68 17.67 -20.32
CA GLN A 111 -8.57 18.72 -20.81
C GLN A 111 -9.69 19.05 -19.82
N THR A 112 -10.08 18.05 -19.02
CA THR A 112 -11.21 18.16 -18.09
C THR A 112 -10.74 18.48 -16.66
N CYS A 113 -9.46 18.24 -16.34
CA CYS A 113 -8.91 18.48 -15.01
C CYS A 113 -8.94 19.97 -14.61
N ILE A 114 -9.62 20.29 -13.51
CA ILE A 114 -9.72 21.66 -12.98
C ILE A 114 -8.67 22.02 -11.91
N GLY A 115 -7.79 21.08 -11.55
CA GLY A 115 -6.74 21.35 -10.57
C GLY A 115 -7.21 21.45 -9.11
N CYS A 116 -8.20 20.65 -8.70
CA CYS A 116 -8.82 20.71 -7.36
C CYS A 116 -8.00 20.09 -6.22
N THR A 117 -6.95 19.31 -6.53
CA THR A 117 -6.01 18.64 -5.59
C THR A 117 -6.60 17.52 -4.70
N LEU A 118 -7.90 17.23 -4.79
CA LEU A 118 -8.53 16.15 -4.02
C LEU A 118 -7.96 14.76 -4.37
N CYS A 119 -7.62 14.52 -5.64
CA CYS A 119 -7.00 13.26 -6.05
C CYS A 119 -5.59 13.07 -5.46
N ILE A 120 -4.80 14.14 -5.30
CA ILE A 120 -3.48 14.07 -4.65
C ILE A 120 -3.66 13.61 -3.20
N GLN A 121 -4.59 14.23 -2.47
CA GLN A 121 -4.82 13.90 -1.05
C GLN A 121 -5.32 12.47 -0.84
N ALA A 122 -6.02 11.92 -1.83
CA ALA A 122 -6.54 10.56 -1.79
C ALA A 122 -5.51 9.49 -2.21
N CYS A 123 -4.39 9.88 -2.82
CA CYS A 123 -3.39 8.93 -3.32
C CYS A 123 -2.48 8.48 -2.17
N PRO A 124 -2.51 7.19 -1.75
CA PRO A 124 -1.71 6.72 -0.61
C PRO A 124 -0.22 6.56 -0.93
N VAL A 125 0.15 6.60 -2.22
CA VAL A 125 1.52 6.37 -2.72
C VAL A 125 2.09 7.61 -3.43
N ASP A 126 1.39 8.75 -3.36
CA ASP A 126 1.80 10.01 -3.97
C ASP A 126 2.15 9.89 -5.47
N ALA A 127 1.41 9.06 -6.22
CA ALA A 127 1.64 8.83 -7.65
C ALA A 127 1.10 9.97 -8.55
N ILE A 128 0.41 10.96 -7.99
CA ILE A 128 -0.23 12.05 -8.75
C ILE A 128 0.58 13.33 -8.56
N VAL A 129 0.97 13.95 -9.68
CA VAL A 129 1.76 15.20 -9.70
C VAL A 129 0.90 16.33 -10.23
N GLY A 130 0.96 17.48 -9.59
CA GLY A 130 0.27 18.70 -10.01
C GLY A 130 0.30 19.77 -8.93
N ALA A 131 -0.46 20.84 -9.13
CA ALA A 131 -0.59 21.92 -8.16
C ALA A 131 -2.02 22.50 -8.19
N ALA A 132 -2.36 23.32 -7.19
CA ALA A 132 -3.65 23.98 -7.16
C ALA A 132 -3.88 24.82 -8.43
N LYS A 133 -5.04 24.62 -9.07
CA LYS A 133 -5.42 25.24 -10.35
C LYS A 133 -4.48 24.90 -11.53
N GLN A 134 -3.68 23.87 -11.38
CA GLN A 134 -2.87 23.30 -12.46
C GLN A 134 -3.35 21.88 -12.74
N MET A 135 -3.10 21.45 -13.97
CA MET A 135 -3.43 20.10 -14.42
C MET A 135 -2.65 19.06 -13.63
N HIS A 136 -3.32 17.97 -13.28
CA HIS A 136 -2.72 16.84 -12.61
C HIS A 136 -2.41 15.73 -13.61
N THR A 137 -1.34 14.98 -13.37
CA THR A 137 -0.96 13.80 -14.16
C THR A 137 -0.53 12.68 -13.25
N VAL A 138 -0.64 11.44 -13.72
CA VAL A 138 -0.27 10.23 -12.96
C VAL A 138 1.09 9.75 -13.42
N VAL A 139 1.97 9.50 -12.46
CA VAL A 139 3.26 8.85 -12.70
C VAL A 139 3.02 7.34 -12.71
N GLU A 140 2.82 6.78 -13.92
CA GLU A 140 2.43 5.37 -14.13
C GLU A 140 3.26 4.35 -13.32
N PRO A 141 4.60 4.46 -13.20
CA PRO A 141 5.40 3.50 -12.44
C PRO A 141 5.10 3.46 -10.93
N LEU A 142 4.56 4.55 -10.37
CA LEU A 142 4.23 4.67 -8.95
C LEU A 142 2.76 4.34 -8.67
N CYS A 143 1.91 4.33 -9.71
CA CYS A 143 0.50 4.06 -9.56
C CYS A 143 0.27 2.57 -9.23
N THR A 144 -0.39 2.31 -8.10
CA THR A 144 -0.75 0.96 -7.65
C THR A 144 -2.10 0.47 -8.16
N GLY A 145 -2.89 1.34 -8.81
CA GLY A 145 -4.22 0.99 -9.28
C GLY A 145 -5.27 0.83 -8.16
N CYS A 146 -5.09 1.50 -7.02
CA CYS A 146 -5.99 1.38 -5.85
C CYS A 146 -7.39 2.00 -6.03
N GLU A 147 -7.66 2.73 -7.12
CA GLU A 147 -8.95 3.35 -7.45
C GLU A 147 -9.44 4.44 -6.47
N LEU A 148 -8.69 4.74 -5.38
CA LEU A 148 -9.07 5.72 -4.36
C LEU A 148 -9.19 7.16 -4.88
N CYS A 149 -8.53 7.48 -6.00
CA CYS A 149 -8.59 8.81 -6.62
C CYS A 149 -9.88 9.07 -7.42
N LEU A 150 -10.67 8.03 -7.75
CA LEU A 150 -11.89 8.18 -8.56
C LEU A 150 -12.98 8.96 -7.82
N ALA A 151 -13.39 8.47 -6.65
CA ALA A 151 -14.53 9.02 -5.90
C ALA A 151 -14.35 10.50 -5.46
N PRO A 152 -13.15 10.97 -5.10
CA PRO A 152 -12.93 12.38 -4.73
C PRO A 152 -12.92 13.36 -5.92
N CYS A 153 -12.91 12.89 -7.17
CA CYS A 153 -12.80 13.76 -8.33
C CYS A 153 -14.16 14.42 -8.68
N PRO A 154 -14.32 15.74 -8.53
CA PRO A 154 -15.63 16.39 -8.70
C PRO A 154 -16.09 16.52 -10.16
N VAL A 155 -15.19 16.27 -11.11
CA VAL A 155 -15.43 16.37 -12.55
C VAL A 155 -15.28 15.01 -13.25
N ASP A 156 -15.08 13.93 -12.48
CA ASP A 156 -14.96 12.55 -12.97
C ASP A 156 -13.95 12.38 -14.13
N CYS A 157 -12.87 13.16 -14.14
CA CYS A 157 -11.86 13.15 -15.21
C CYS A 157 -10.84 12.00 -15.13
N ILE A 158 -11.06 10.99 -14.29
CA ILE A 158 -10.07 9.92 -14.03
C ILE A 158 -10.62 8.59 -14.52
N THR A 159 -9.82 7.87 -15.30
CA THR A 159 -10.19 6.55 -15.85
C THR A 159 -9.13 5.51 -15.51
N MET A 160 -9.53 4.25 -15.37
CA MET A 160 -8.60 3.15 -15.14
C MET A 160 -8.27 2.44 -16.45
N VAL A 161 -7.00 2.42 -16.82
CA VAL A 161 -6.50 1.74 -18.01
C VAL A 161 -5.74 0.49 -17.59
N GLN A 162 -6.07 -0.65 -18.18
CA GLN A 162 -5.37 -1.91 -17.91
C GLN A 162 -3.98 -1.86 -18.52
N VAL A 163 -2.96 -2.23 -17.74
CA VAL A 163 -1.60 -2.36 -18.24
C VAL A 163 -1.49 -3.73 -18.91
N PRO A 164 -1.20 -3.80 -20.22
CA PRO A 164 -1.07 -5.08 -20.90
C PRO A 164 0.14 -5.86 -20.39
N ASP A 165 -0.01 -7.18 -20.29
CA ASP A 165 1.11 -8.08 -20.04
C ASP A 165 2.01 -8.09 -21.28
N THR A 166 3.22 -7.57 -21.15
CA THR A 166 4.26 -7.61 -22.19
C THR A 166 5.27 -8.70 -21.83
N VAL A 167 6.10 -9.11 -22.79
CA VAL A 167 7.19 -10.08 -22.54
C VAL A 167 8.12 -9.62 -21.40
N GLN A 168 8.24 -8.30 -21.18
CA GLN A 168 9.08 -7.72 -20.13
C GLN A 168 8.38 -7.67 -18.75
N THR A 169 7.04 -7.60 -18.72
CA THR A 169 6.26 -7.46 -17.48
C THR A 169 5.58 -8.75 -17.04
N TRP A 170 5.54 -9.75 -17.91
CA TRP A 170 4.94 -11.05 -17.65
C TRP A 170 5.69 -11.81 -16.55
N LYS A 171 4.93 -12.32 -15.57
CA LYS A 171 5.43 -13.20 -14.51
C LYS A 171 4.77 -14.57 -14.63
N TRP A 172 5.54 -15.59 -14.26
CA TRP A 172 5.03 -16.96 -14.19
C TRP A 172 3.94 -17.07 -13.12
N LYS A 173 2.71 -17.40 -13.52
CA LYS A 173 1.59 -17.62 -12.60
C LYS A 173 1.60 -19.07 -12.10
N TYR A 174 1.16 -19.30 -10.86
CA TYR A 174 1.07 -20.66 -10.32
C TYR A 174 0.07 -21.48 -11.15
N PRO A 175 0.45 -22.68 -11.65
CA PRO A 175 -0.45 -23.49 -12.46
C PRO A 175 -1.57 -24.06 -11.56
N VAL A 176 -2.80 -23.61 -11.79
CA VAL A 176 -3.98 -24.20 -11.15
C VAL A 176 -4.41 -25.39 -12.01
N ILE A 177 -4.15 -26.61 -11.51
CA ILE A 177 -4.56 -27.85 -12.16
C ILE A 177 -5.81 -28.34 -11.43
N GLU A 178 -6.96 -28.32 -12.10
CA GLU A 178 -8.17 -28.93 -11.56
C GLU A 178 -8.00 -30.45 -11.50
N LEU A 179 -7.90 -31.00 -10.29
CA LEU A 179 -7.91 -32.44 -10.10
C LEU A 179 -9.32 -32.95 -10.40
N ARG A 180 -9.49 -33.59 -11.56
CA ARG A 180 -10.73 -34.29 -11.92
C ARG A 180 -11.06 -35.28 -10.82
N LYS A 181 -12.13 -35.04 -10.06
CA LYS A 181 -12.64 -36.00 -9.07
C LYS A 181 -12.93 -37.32 -9.80
N SER A 182 -12.18 -38.36 -9.47
CA SER A 182 -12.50 -39.73 -9.86
C SER A 182 -13.87 -40.07 -9.29
N ALA A 183 -14.83 -40.30 -10.19
CA ALA A 183 -16.21 -40.68 -9.90
C ALA A 183 -16.29 -42.05 -9.23
#